data_AF-A0A1H9EPL8-F1
#
_entry.id   AF-A0A1H9EPL8-F1
#
_cell.length_a   1.000
_cell.length_b   1.000
_cell.length_c   1.000
_cell.angle_alpha   90.00
_cell.angle_beta   90.00
_cell.angle_gamma   90.00
#
_symmetry.space_group_name_H-M   'P 1'
#
loop_
_entity.id
_entity.type
_entity.pdbx_description
1 polymer ?
#
loop_
_entity_poly.entity_id
_entity_poly.type
_entity_poly.pdbx_seq_one_letter_code
_entity_poly.pdbx_strand_id
1 'polypeptide(L)'
;MRKALKLALIYFIILIPGTILGTLLYSLYLNLLGFIAGRDITFFRDQELFKSLFYVMFCMQIFILPLISYYRIRHPGGALQLTVYIVLCALTWALFVPCTFKLKDFCSRKFTFENKTESLSPNYFRKVDDDVYYFTTEFCVSTKGRAPEAQAIIIDTTENGGVEYKTIGDNSNFVLNRKAQPFREVQLKNIFGENSNPIPVDFRLLNSMISGAYSGGIQHILTLISFVLLLCSVYGITNFFDWRLLNAVILFITTALILCLNSVYFTPMFDSIKTTIMTKTFLKALSGIVSEPLLFILNCFFAFLFITSGVVKFAIRKHAKKAR
;
A
#
# COMPACT_ATOMS: atom_id res chain seq x y z
N MET A 1 -21.93 -22.24 18.41
CA MET A 1 -22.55 -21.05 17.76
C MET A 1 -22.10 -19.72 18.37
N ARG A 2 -22.32 -19.44 19.66
CA ARG A 2 -22.00 -18.12 20.29
C ARG A 2 -20.58 -17.59 19.99
N LYS A 3 -19.54 -18.42 20.07
CA LYS A 3 -18.14 -18.01 19.77
C LYS A 3 -17.90 -17.61 18.31
N ALA A 4 -18.58 -18.25 17.37
CA ALA A 4 -18.43 -17.95 15.95
C ALA A 4 -19.22 -16.71 15.53
N LEU A 5 -20.41 -16.50 16.11
CA LEU A 5 -21.15 -15.26 15.93
C LEU A 5 -20.38 -14.06 16.50
N LYS A 6 -19.76 -14.22 17.68
CA LYS A 6 -18.87 -13.20 18.24
C LYS A 6 -17.70 -12.86 17.31
N LEU A 7 -17.11 -13.85 16.62
CA LEU A 7 -16.05 -13.62 15.63
C LEU A 7 -16.53 -12.69 14.51
N ALA A 8 -17.71 -12.97 13.94
CA ALA A 8 -18.29 -12.16 12.87
C ALA A 8 -18.61 -10.73 13.37
N LEU A 9 -19.16 -10.60 14.57
CA LEU A 9 -19.42 -9.29 15.17
C LEU A 9 -18.13 -8.48 15.37
N ILE A 10 -17.08 -9.12 15.90
CA ILE A 10 -15.78 -8.47 16.09
C ILE A 10 -15.14 -8.08 14.77
N TYR A 11 -15.28 -8.89 13.72
CA TYR A 11 -14.84 -8.55 12.38
C TYR A 11 -15.41 -7.18 11.94
N PHE A 12 -16.73 -6.99 12.06
CA PHE A 12 -17.35 -5.72 11.68
C PHE A 12 -16.98 -4.56 12.61
N ILE A 13 -16.83 -4.81 13.92
CA ILE A 13 -16.42 -3.79 14.90
C ILE A 13 -14.98 -3.33 14.66
N ILE A 14 -14.08 -4.20 14.20
CA ILE A 14 -12.72 -3.80 13.86
C ILE A 14 -12.72 -3.10 12.50
N LEU A 15 -13.42 -3.66 11.50
CA LEU A 15 -13.39 -3.14 10.13
C LEU A 15 -14.00 -1.73 10.03
N ILE A 16 -15.20 -1.51 10.59
CA ILE A 16 -15.94 -0.25 10.39
C ILE A 16 -15.30 0.89 11.23
N PRO A 17 -15.33 0.87 12.57
CA PRO A 17 -14.61 1.84 13.40
C PRO A 17 -13.14 2.00 13.05
N GLY A 18 -12.41 0.91 12.79
CA GLY A 18 -10.99 0.98 12.44
C GLY A 18 -10.75 1.73 11.13
N THR A 19 -11.62 1.56 10.13
CA THR A 19 -11.54 2.34 8.88
C THR A 19 -11.82 3.82 9.14
N ILE A 20 -12.83 4.15 9.94
CA ILE A 20 -13.18 5.55 10.26
C ILE A 20 -12.01 6.22 10.99
N LEU A 21 -11.54 5.62 12.08
CA LEU A 21 -10.45 6.16 12.89
C LEU A 21 -9.14 6.24 12.10
N GLY A 22 -8.82 5.20 11.33
CA GLY A 22 -7.65 5.19 10.46
C GLY A 22 -7.71 6.28 9.39
N THR A 23 -8.89 6.54 8.82
CA THR A 23 -9.09 7.61 7.82
C THR A 23 -8.82 8.98 8.42
N LEU A 24 -9.32 9.25 9.64
CA LEU A 24 -9.08 10.51 10.33
C LEU A 24 -7.60 10.70 10.67
N LEU A 25 -6.94 9.65 11.18
CA LEU A 25 -5.50 9.69 11.51
C LEU A 25 -4.63 9.86 10.27
N TYR A 26 -4.93 9.14 9.19
CA TYR A 26 -4.15 9.25 7.95
C TYR A 26 -4.39 10.58 7.24
N SER A 27 -5.60 11.14 7.33
CA SER A 27 -5.88 12.50 6.85
C SER A 27 -5.10 13.56 7.64
N LEU A 28 -4.99 13.40 8.97
CA LEU A 28 -4.14 14.24 9.80
C LEU A 28 -2.66 14.13 9.38
N TYR A 29 -2.18 12.91 9.15
CA TYR A 29 -0.83 12.67 8.64
C TYR A 29 -0.58 13.36 7.30
N LEU A 30 -1.50 13.25 6.33
CA LEU A 30 -1.37 13.95 5.04
C LEU A 30 -1.40 15.47 5.19
N ASN A 31 -2.22 16.00 6.10
CA ASN A 31 -2.25 17.43 6.41
C ASN A 31 -0.93 17.92 7.01
N LEU A 32 -0.37 17.18 7.97
CA LEU A 32 0.93 17.51 8.55
C LEU A 32 2.06 17.41 7.52
N LEU A 33 2.02 16.40 6.65
CA LEU A 33 2.96 16.28 5.54
C LEU A 33 2.81 17.43 4.55
N GLY A 34 1.57 17.83 4.24
CA GLY A 34 1.26 18.99 3.41
C GLY A 34 1.79 20.28 4.03
N PHE A 35 1.63 20.45 5.34
CA PHE A 35 2.14 21.59 6.09
C PHE A 35 3.67 21.66 6.06
N ILE A 36 4.35 20.54 6.31
CA ILE A 36 5.81 20.46 6.16
C ILE A 36 6.21 20.74 4.71
N ALA A 37 5.40 20.32 3.75
CA ALA A 37 5.59 20.63 2.33
C ALA A 37 5.21 22.07 1.96
N GLY A 38 4.83 22.94 2.90
CA GLY A 38 4.59 24.36 2.68
C GLY A 38 3.14 24.75 2.31
N ARG A 39 2.18 23.84 2.54
CA ARG A 39 0.73 24.10 2.39
C ARG A 39 0.12 24.60 3.69
N ASP A 40 -0.97 25.35 3.61
CA ASP A 40 -1.75 25.70 4.80
C ASP A 40 -2.40 24.47 5.45
N ILE A 41 -2.53 24.49 6.79
CA ILE A 41 -3.23 23.43 7.52
C ILE A 41 -4.73 23.55 7.26
N THR A 42 -5.25 22.75 6.34
CA THR A 42 -6.69 22.66 6.07
C THR A 42 -7.23 21.33 6.57
N PHE A 43 -7.58 21.25 7.85
CA PHE A 43 -8.15 20.04 8.42
C PHE A 43 -9.38 19.59 7.62
N PHE A 44 -9.42 18.30 7.29
CA PHE A 44 -10.59 17.63 6.70
C PHE A 44 -11.00 18.11 5.31
N ARG A 45 -10.04 18.53 4.47
CA ARG A 45 -10.32 18.79 3.05
C ARG A 45 -10.79 17.51 2.34
N ASP A 46 -11.87 17.61 1.55
CA ASP A 46 -12.50 16.47 0.88
C ASP A 46 -11.50 15.58 0.14
N GLN A 47 -10.57 16.19 -0.62
CA GLN A 47 -9.61 15.44 -1.42
C GLN A 47 -8.69 14.53 -0.58
N GLU A 48 -8.24 15.03 0.57
CA GLU A 48 -7.34 14.30 1.47
C GLU A 48 -8.11 13.25 2.27
N LEU A 49 -9.33 13.57 2.69
CA LEU A 49 -10.25 12.61 3.28
C LEU A 49 -10.55 11.44 2.32
N PHE A 50 -10.82 11.71 1.04
CA PHE A 50 -11.07 10.68 0.04
C PHE A 50 -9.82 9.83 -0.23
N LYS A 51 -8.65 10.45 -0.40
CA LYS A 51 -7.38 9.72 -0.56
C LYS A 51 -7.11 8.83 0.66
N SER A 52 -7.36 9.37 1.85
CA SER A 52 -7.18 8.65 3.12
C SER A 52 -8.13 7.47 3.26
N LEU A 53 -9.41 7.68 2.93
CA LEU A 53 -10.44 6.66 3.04
C LEU A 53 -10.09 5.43 2.20
N PHE A 54 -9.77 5.61 0.91
CA PHE A 54 -9.46 4.47 0.04
C PHE A 54 -8.15 3.77 0.41
N TYR A 55 -7.14 4.53 0.85
CA TYR A 55 -5.89 3.95 1.33
C TYR A 55 -6.10 3.10 2.59
N VAL A 56 -6.81 3.64 3.58
CA VAL A 56 -7.09 2.97 4.85
C VAL A 56 -8.04 1.79 4.65
N MET A 57 -9.08 1.92 3.83
CA MET A 57 -9.98 0.81 3.49
C MET A 57 -9.20 -0.38 2.95
N PHE A 58 -8.28 -0.14 2.02
CA PHE A 58 -7.43 -1.19 1.45
C PHE A 58 -6.53 -1.83 2.52
N CYS A 59 -5.87 -1.02 3.35
CA CYS A 59 -5.04 -1.52 4.45
C CYS A 59 -5.87 -2.37 5.43
N MET A 60 -7.05 -1.89 5.83
CA MET A 60 -7.95 -2.60 6.73
C MET A 60 -8.43 -3.93 6.14
N GLN A 61 -8.72 -4.00 4.84
CA GLN A 61 -9.09 -5.25 4.17
C GLN A 61 -7.98 -6.30 4.16
N ILE A 62 -6.71 -5.87 4.12
CA ILE A 62 -5.57 -6.77 4.24
C ILE A 62 -5.36 -7.20 5.70
N PHE A 63 -5.37 -6.25 6.63
CA PHE A 63 -5.04 -6.51 8.04
C PHE A 63 -6.18 -7.11 8.85
N ILE A 64 -7.42 -7.11 8.36
CA ILE A 64 -8.52 -7.71 9.10
C ILE A 64 -8.32 -9.23 9.27
N LEU A 65 -7.71 -9.92 8.30
CA LEU A 65 -7.43 -11.35 8.35
C LEU A 65 -6.49 -11.77 9.49
N PRO A 66 -5.28 -11.18 9.63
CA PRO A 66 -4.43 -11.46 10.78
C PRO A 66 -5.07 -10.97 12.09
N LEU A 67 -5.84 -9.88 12.11
CA LEU A 67 -6.52 -9.42 13.33
C LEU A 67 -7.58 -10.40 13.84
N ILE A 68 -8.41 -10.97 12.96
CA ILE A 68 -9.35 -12.04 13.33
C ILE A 68 -8.60 -13.29 13.79
N SER A 69 -7.50 -13.62 13.12
CA SER A 69 -6.66 -14.76 13.49
C SER A 69 -6.04 -14.57 14.88
N TYR A 70 -5.62 -13.35 15.23
CA TYR A 70 -5.17 -12.97 16.57
C TYR A 70 -6.29 -13.11 17.61
N TYR A 71 -7.52 -12.67 17.29
CA TYR A 71 -8.65 -12.87 18.20
C TYR A 71 -8.86 -14.35 18.54
N ARG A 72 -8.68 -15.26 17.58
CA ARG A 72 -8.77 -16.71 17.83
C ARG A 72 -7.69 -17.21 18.78
N ILE A 73 -6.48 -16.66 18.77
CA ILE A 73 -5.41 -17.04 19.71
C ILE A 73 -5.88 -16.87 21.16
N ARG A 74 -6.61 -15.78 21.45
CA ARG A 74 -7.23 -15.56 22.77
C ARG A 74 -8.49 -16.38 22.99
N HIS A 75 -9.29 -16.60 21.94
CA HIS A 75 -10.59 -17.27 22.02
C HIS A 75 -10.64 -18.49 21.08
N PRO A 76 -10.02 -19.62 21.47
CA PRO A 76 -10.05 -20.82 20.67
C PRO A 76 -11.48 -21.38 20.60
N GLY A 77 -11.86 -21.77 19.38
CA GLY A 77 -13.12 -22.45 19.08
C GLY A 77 -12.92 -23.59 18.08
N GLY A 78 -14.01 -24.31 17.83
CA GLY A 78 -14.02 -25.51 16.98
C GLY A 78 -14.21 -25.19 15.49
N ALA A 79 -14.53 -26.23 14.72
CA ALA A 79 -14.68 -26.16 13.25
C ALA A 79 -15.63 -25.05 12.77
N LEU A 80 -16.71 -24.77 13.49
CA LEU A 80 -17.67 -23.72 13.13
C LEU A 80 -17.03 -22.33 13.06
N GLN A 81 -16.03 -22.03 13.91
CA GLN A 81 -15.28 -20.77 13.85
C GLN A 81 -14.38 -20.68 12.62
N LEU A 82 -13.82 -21.82 12.17
CA LEU A 82 -13.07 -21.90 10.91
C LEU A 82 -13.99 -21.66 9.71
N THR A 83 -15.19 -22.25 9.70
CA THR A 83 -16.17 -22.01 8.64
C THR A 83 -16.55 -20.53 8.55
N VAL A 84 -16.83 -19.88 9.68
CA VAL A 84 -17.12 -18.43 9.70
C VAL A 84 -15.92 -17.61 9.22
N TYR A 85 -14.69 -17.98 9.62
CA TYR A 85 -13.49 -17.32 9.12
C TYR A 85 -13.38 -17.41 7.59
N ILE A 86 -13.57 -18.59 7.00
CA ILE A 86 -13.52 -18.79 5.54
C ILE A 86 -14.58 -17.93 4.85
N VAL A 87 -15.81 -17.87 5.38
CA VAL A 87 -16.89 -17.04 4.83
C VAL A 87 -16.53 -15.55 4.90
N LEU A 88 -15.95 -15.08 6.00
CA LEU A 88 -15.50 -13.68 6.12
C LEU A 88 -14.33 -13.35 5.18
N CYS A 89 -13.41 -14.29 4.96
CA CYS A 89 -12.35 -14.15 3.97
C CYS A 89 -12.94 -13.99 2.56
N ALA A 90 -13.86 -14.89 2.18
CA ALA A 90 -14.55 -14.82 0.91
C ALA A 90 -15.33 -13.51 0.76
N LEU A 91 -16.04 -13.07 1.80
CA LEU A 91 -16.75 -11.80 1.81
C LEU A 91 -15.81 -10.60 1.59
N THR A 92 -14.63 -10.62 2.24
CA THR A 92 -13.63 -9.55 2.09
C THR A 92 -13.14 -9.45 0.66
N TRP A 93 -12.70 -10.57 0.09
CA TRP A 93 -12.00 -10.58 -1.21
C TRP A 93 -12.94 -10.67 -2.41
N ALA A 94 -14.08 -11.36 -2.30
CA ALA A 94 -15.03 -11.45 -3.40
C ALA A 94 -16.01 -10.28 -3.48
N LEU A 95 -16.25 -9.57 -2.36
CA LEU A 95 -17.24 -8.49 -2.29
C LEU A 95 -16.63 -7.15 -1.87
N PHE A 96 -16.02 -7.04 -0.69
CA PHE A 96 -15.59 -5.72 -0.18
C PHE A 96 -14.45 -5.08 -0.99
N VAL A 97 -13.40 -5.85 -1.30
CA VAL A 97 -12.26 -5.36 -2.11
C VAL A 97 -12.72 -4.85 -3.49
N PRO A 98 -13.43 -5.63 -4.32
CA PRO A 98 -13.87 -5.14 -5.63
C PRO A 98 -14.88 -4.00 -5.53
N CYS A 99 -15.77 -4.00 -4.53
CA CYS A 99 -16.65 -2.85 -4.26
C CYS A 99 -15.86 -1.58 -3.93
N THR A 100 -14.74 -1.70 -3.21
CA THR A 100 -13.88 -0.56 -2.86
C THR A 100 -13.22 0.04 -4.10
N PHE A 101 -12.75 -0.79 -5.03
CA PHE A 101 -12.20 -0.29 -6.29
C PHE A 101 -13.27 0.35 -7.16
N LYS A 102 -14.45 -0.27 -7.31
CA LYS A 102 -15.57 0.34 -8.06
C LYS A 102 -16.00 1.68 -7.46
N LEU A 103 -16.05 1.79 -6.14
CA LEU A 103 -16.38 3.03 -5.44
C LEU A 103 -15.29 4.09 -5.66
N LYS A 104 -14.01 3.70 -5.58
CA LYS A 104 -12.87 4.58 -5.88
C LYS A 104 -12.93 5.12 -7.30
N ASP A 105 -13.19 4.25 -8.28
CA ASP A 105 -13.29 4.64 -9.68
C ASP A 105 -14.48 5.58 -9.91
N PHE A 106 -15.63 5.29 -9.31
CA PHE A 106 -16.81 6.15 -9.36
C PHE A 106 -16.55 7.54 -8.76
N CYS A 107 -15.92 7.61 -7.59
CA CYS A 107 -15.55 8.87 -6.96
C CYS A 107 -14.52 9.64 -7.80
N SER A 108 -13.50 8.97 -8.32
CA SER A 108 -12.47 9.62 -9.15
C SER A 108 -13.01 10.23 -10.46
N ARG A 109 -14.10 9.67 -11.01
CA ARG A 109 -14.77 10.22 -12.20
C ARG A 109 -15.66 11.42 -11.89
N LYS A 110 -16.27 11.47 -10.70
CA LYS A 110 -17.20 12.54 -10.31
C LYS A 110 -16.51 13.74 -9.69
N PHE A 111 -15.38 13.52 -9.03
CA PHE A 111 -14.65 14.57 -8.33
C PHE A 111 -13.30 14.78 -9.01
N THR A 112 -13.12 15.93 -9.65
CA THR A 112 -11.82 16.35 -10.17
C THR A 112 -10.96 16.77 -9.00
N PHE A 113 -10.15 15.84 -8.51
CA PHE A 113 -9.16 16.13 -7.49
C PHE A 113 -7.94 16.78 -8.14
N GLU A 114 -8.02 18.08 -8.44
CA GLU A 114 -6.84 18.84 -8.85
C GLU A 114 -5.79 18.75 -7.74
N ASN A 115 -4.68 18.06 -8.01
CA ASN A 115 -3.45 18.23 -7.26
C ASN A 115 -2.94 19.63 -7.64
N LYS A 116 -3.41 20.67 -6.96
CA LYS A 116 -2.78 21.99 -7.07
C LYS A 116 -1.33 21.82 -6.65
N THR A 117 -0.42 21.89 -7.63
CA THR A 117 0.99 22.11 -7.37
C THR A 117 1.06 23.54 -6.84
N GLU A 118 1.47 23.68 -5.59
CA GLU A 118 1.68 25.01 -5.04
C GLU A 118 2.97 25.57 -5.60
N SER A 119 2.93 26.85 -5.98
CA SER A 119 4.05 27.56 -6.58
C SER A 119 5.21 27.73 -5.59
N LEU A 120 6.44 27.75 -6.09
CA LEU A 120 7.64 28.01 -5.28
C LEU A 120 7.53 29.36 -4.55
N SER A 121 8.06 29.45 -3.33
CA SER A 121 8.04 30.70 -2.55
C SER A 121 9.00 31.78 -3.13
N PRO A 122 8.64 33.07 -3.12
CA PRO A 122 9.54 34.12 -3.57
C PRO A 122 10.65 34.37 -2.54
N ASN A 123 11.74 35.03 -2.96
CA ASN A 123 12.81 35.54 -2.10
C ASN A 123 13.68 34.49 -1.39
N TYR A 124 13.75 33.26 -1.92
CA TYR A 124 14.65 32.22 -1.42
C TYR A 124 15.61 31.74 -2.51
N PHE A 125 16.89 31.61 -2.15
CA PHE A 125 17.91 30.97 -2.97
C PHE A 125 17.77 29.45 -2.92
N ARG A 126 17.77 28.81 -4.09
CA ARG A 126 17.59 27.37 -4.23
C ARG A 126 18.70 26.80 -5.09
N LYS A 127 19.59 26.03 -4.47
CA LYS A 127 20.65 25.32 -5.19
C LYS A 127 20.13 24.02 -5.76
N VAL A 128 20.35 23.81 -7.04
CA VAL A 128 20.05 22.57 -7.76
C VAL A 128 21.18 22.27 -8.73
N ASP A 129 21.89 21.17 -8.51
CA ASP A 129 23.14 20.87 -9.22
C ASP A 129 24.12 22.06 -9.12
N ASP A 130 24.55 22.58 -10.26
CA ASP A 130 25.47 23.70 -10.39
C ASP A 130 24.75 25.05 -10.52
N ASP A 131 23.42 25.08 -10.53
CA ASP A 131 22.63 26.32 -10.62
C ASP A 131 22.06 26.74 -9.25
N VAL A 132 22.04 28.05 -8.98
CA VAL A 132 21.29 28.65 -7.87
C VAL A 132 20.20 29.55 -8.43
N TYR A 133 18.95 29.21 -8.12
CA TYR A 133 17.77 29.94 -8.55
C TYR A 133 17.26 30.85 -7.43
N TYR A 134 16.95 32.09 -7.77
CA TYR A 134 16.30 33.07 -6.89
C TYR A 134 15.09 33.69 -7.61
N PHE A 135 13.90 33.54 -7.04
CA PHE A 135 12.68 34.10 -7.60
C PHE A 135 12.38 35.45 -6.95
N THR A 136 12.29 36.50 -7.76
CA THR A 136 12.03 37.88 -7.29
C THR A 136 10.55 38.14 -7.02
N THR A 137 9.67 37.35 -7.65
CA THR A 137 8.21 37.48 -7.52
C THR A 137 7.57 36.12 -7.30
N GLU A 138 6.34 36.12 -6.78
CA GLU A 138 5.50 34.94 -6.79
C GLU A 138 5.17 34.54 -8.24
N PHE A 139 4.90 33.25 -8.46
CA PHE A 139 4.38 32.78 -9.73
C PHE A 139 2.96 33.28 -9.93
N CYS A 140 2.76 34.16 -10.90
CA CYS A 140 1.46 34.71 -11.24
C CYS A 140 0.85 33.98 -12.44
N VAL A 141 -0.46 33.77 -12.43
CA VAL A 141 -1.17 33.14 -13.56
C VAL A 141 -1.20 34.12 -14.73
N SER A 142 -0.43 33.80 -15.79
CA SER A 142 -0.54 34.50 -17.07
C SER A 142 -1.89 34.14 -17.71
N THR A 143 -2.59 35.14 -18.26
CA THR A 143 -4.00 35.09 -18.67
C THR A 143 -4.37 33.83 -19.48
N LYS A 144 -5.50 33.20 -19.12
CA LYS A 144 -6.18 32.05 -19.77
C LYS A 144 -5.27 30.98 -20.39
N GLY A 145 -4.92 29.97 -19.58
CA GLY A 145 -4.49 28.65 -20.06
C GLY A 145 -2.99 28.41 -20.15
N ARG A 146 -2.16 29.36 -19.67
CA ARG A 146 -0.71 29.17 -19.54
C ARG A 146 -0.31 28.83 -18.10
N ALA A 147 0.81 28.13 -17.96
CA ALA A 147 1.41 27.86 -16.65
C ALA A 147 1.73 29.18 -15.92
N PRO A 148 1.65 29.23 -14.59
CA PRO A 148 2.09 30.38 -13.81
C PRO A 148 3.54 30.76 -14.17
N GLU A 149 3.89 32.04 -14.22
CA GLU A 149 5.26 32.48 -14.55
C GLU A 149 5.81 33.39 -13.44
N ALA A 150 7.12 33.31 -13.18
CA ALA A 150 7.84 34.18 -12.24
C ALA A 150 9.18 34.62 -12.83
N GLN A 151 9.63 35.82 -12.47
CA GLN A 151 10.98 36.27 -12.78
C GLN A 151 11.98 35.57 -11.86
N ALA A 152 13.03 35.01 -12.45
CA ALA A 152 14.08 34.30 -11.75
C ALA A 152 15.47 34.85 -12.14
N ILE A 153 16.33 34.91 -11.15
CA ILE A 153 17.77 35.09 -11.29
C ILE A 153 18.39 33.70 -11.15
N ILE A 154 19.13 33.27 -12.17
CA ILE A 154 19.82 31.98 -12.21
C ILE A 154 21.32 32.28 -12.14
N ILE A 155 21.99 31.73 -11.13
CA ILE A 155 23.42 31.91 -10.90
C ILE A 155 24.08 30.55 -11.16
N ASP A 156 24.87 30.48 -12.23
CA ASP A 156 25.71 29.31 -12.50
C ASP A 156 26.92 29.34 -11.55
N THR A 157 27.12 28.25 -10.80
CA THR A 157 28.18 28.12 -9.80
C THR A 157 29.42 27.39 -10.32
N THR A 158 29.49 27.09 -11.62
CA THR A 158 30.69 26.56 -12.27
C THR A 158 31.80 27.63 -12.37
N GLU A 159 33.03 27.20 -12.64
CA GLU A 159 34.23 28.06 -12.63
C GLU A 159 34.16 29.22 -13.65
N ASN A 160 33.37 29.07 -14.72
CA ASN A 160 33.09 30.10 -15.73
C ASN A 160 31.63 30.60 -15.69
N GLY A 161 30.92 30.37 -14.58
CA GLY A 161 29.50 30.62 -14.44
C GLY A 161 29.12 32.11 -14.50
N GLY A 162 27.97 32.39 -15.08
CA GLY A 162 27.39 33.73 -15.18
C GLY A 162 26.07 33.87 -14.41
N VAL A 163 25.48 35.07 -14.48
CA VAL A 163 24.14 35.35 -13.93
C VAL A 163 23.17 35.60 -15.08
N GLU A 164 22.12 34.79 -15.16
CA GLU A 164 21.04 34.93 -16.15
C GLU A 164 19.76 35.44 -15.47
N TYR A 165 19.06 36.38 -16.13
CA TYR A 165 17.75 36.87 -15.70
C TYR A 165 16.70 36.34 -16.67
N LYS A 166 15.77 35.51 -16.19
CA LYS A 166 14.82 34.82 -17.05
C LYS A 166 13.45 34.69 -16.40
N THR A 167 12.40 34.78 -17.21
CA THR A 167 11.05 34.39 -16.79
C THR A 167 10.92 32.88 -16.90
N ILE A 168 10.58 32.22 -15.79
CA ILE A 168 10.41 30.78 -15.70
C ILE A 168 8.93 30.47 -15.49
N GLY A 169 8.41 29.51 -16.26
CA GLY A 169 7.08 28.94 -16.06
C GLY A 169 7.09 27.81 -15.03
N ASP A 170 6.09 27.81 -14.15
CA ASP A 170 5.82 26.75 -13.18
C ASP A 170 5.29 25.51 -13.89
N ASN A 171 6.21 24.67 -14.34
CA ASN A 171 5.90 23.40 -14.98
C ASN A 171 6.46 22.24 -14.14
N SER A 172 5.72 21.13 -14.10
CA SER A 172 6.18 19.84 -13.57
C SER A 172 7.52 19.37 -14.12
N ASN A 173 7.88 19.73 -15.36
CA ASN A 173 9.15 19.37 -16.00
C ASN A 173 10.31 20.29 -15.62
N PHE A 174 10.05 21.42 -14.97
CA PHE A 174 11.09 22.32 -14.51
C PHE A 174 11.96 21.62 -13.46
N VAL A 175 13.28 21.72 -13.60
CA VAL A 175 14.26 20.89 -12.87
C VAL A 175 14.10 21.04 -11.36
N LEU A 176 13.88 22.26 -10.89
CA LEU A 176 13.58 22.58 -9.50
C LEU A 176 12.33 21.88 -8.97
N ASN A 177 11.22 21.96 -9.69
CA ASN A 177 9.96 21.34 -9.30
C ASN A 177 10.09 19.82 -9.27
N ARG A 178 10.72 19.24 -10.30
CA ARG A 178 10.99 17.80 -10.36
C ARG A 178 11.86 17.34 -9.19
N LYS A 179 12.86 18.13 -8.82
CA LYS A 179 13.76 17.81 -7.71
C LYS A 179 13.17 18.09 -6.35
N ALA A 180 12.30 19.08 -6.18
CA ALA A 180 11.63 19.37 -4.91
C ALA A 180 10.57 18.32 -4.54
N GLN A 181 9.94 17.67 -5.53
CA GLN A 181 8.88 16.68 -5.28
C GLN A 181 9.27 15.61 -4.24
N PRO A 182 8.38 15.29 -3.28
CA PRO A 182 7.00 15.78 -3.14
C PRO A 182 6.85 17.12 -2.39
N PHE A 183 7.94 17.73 -1.94
CA PHE A 183 7.93 18.99 -1.19
C PHE A 183 7.87 20.20 -2.13
N ARG A 184 7.43 21.35 -1.60
CA ARG A 184 7.49 22.64 -2.32
C ARG A 184 8.92 23.13 -2.50
N GLU A 185 9.82 22.84 -1.56
CA GLU A 185 11.19 23.34 -1.58
C GLU A 185 12.21 22.21 -1.62
N VAL A 186 13.29 22.39 -2.40
CA VAL A 186 14.39 21.42 -2.48
C VAL A 186 15.11 21.29 -1.13
N GLN A 187 15.23 22.39 -0.37
CA GLN A 187 15.82 22.36 0.97
C GLN A 187 14.99 21.48 1.92
N LEU A 188 13.65 21.58 1.86
CA LEU A 188 12.76 20.73 2.65
C LEU A 188 12.91 19.27 2.26
N LYS A 189 13.05 18.97 0.96
CA LYS A 189 13.38 17.61 0.52
C LYS A 189 14.76 17.16 1.00
N ASN A 190 15.76 18.03 1.08
CA ASN A 190 17.07 17.63 1.57
C ASN A 190 17.06 17.36 3.09
N ILE A 191 16.19 18.05 3.84
CA ILE A 191 16.04 17.88 5.29
C ILE A 191 15.14 16.69 5.64
N PHE A 192 14.01 16.54 4.93
CA PHE A 192 12.95 15.55 5.25
C PHE A 192 12.82 14.42 4.22
N GLY A 193 13.43 14.57 3.04
CA GLY A 193 13.22 13.73 1.86
C GLY A 193 14.22 12.60 1.70
N GLU A 194 14.95 12.23 2.75
CA GLU A 194 15.48 10.86 2.86
C GLU A 194 14.32 9.86 2.97
N ASN A 195 13.68 9.59 1.83
CA ASN A 195 12.85 8.41 1.59
C ASN A 195 13.72 7.15 1.49
N SER A 196 14.61 6.94 2.46
CA SER A 196 15.48 5.77 2.56
C SER A 196 15.11 4.86 3.73
N ASN A 197 13.93 5.04 4.32
CA ASN A 197 13.27 3.93 5.01
C ASN A 197 12.41 3.21 3.97
N PRO A 198 12.95 2.22 3.23
CA PRO A 198 12.11 1.33 2.46
C PRO A 198 11.16 0.69 3.46
N ILE A 199 9.92 1.16 3.50
CA ILE A 199 8.87 0.43 4.16
C ILE A 199 8.90 -0.94 3.47
N PRO A 200 9.15 -2.04 4.20
CA PRO A 200 9.39 -3.34 3.58
C PRO A 200 8.17 -3.82 2.78
N VAL A 201 7.00 -3.21 2.99
CA VAL A 201 5.76 -3.47 2.26
C VAL A 201 5.38 -2.24 1.45
N ASP A 202 5.46 -2.35 0.12
CA ASP A 202 4.93 -1.33 -0.78
C ASP A 202 3.43 -1.58 -1.04
N PHE A 203 2.59 -0.94 -0.23
CA PHE A 203 1.13 -1.02 -0.36
C PHE A 203 0.60 -0.42 -1.67
N ARG A 204 1.33 0.50 -2.30
CA ARG A 204 0.91 1.09 -3.57
C ARG A 204 1.05 0.06 -4.69
N LEU A 205 2.19 -0.63 -4.75
CA LEU A 205 2.41 -1.72 -5.68
C LEU A 205 1.40 -2.85 -5.45
N LEU A 206 1.19 -3.25 -4.20
CA LEU A 206 0.22 -4.28 -3.85
C LEU A 206 -1.21 -3.87 -4.29
N ASN A 207 -1.60 -2.62 -4.05
CA ASN A 207 -2.90 -2.09 -4.47
C ASN A 207 -3.05 -2.10 -5.99
N SER A 208 -2.02 -1.70 -6.76
CA SER A 208 -2.06 -1.76 -8.21
C SER A 208 -2.15 -3.18 -8.75
N MET A 209 -1.42 -4.13 -8.16
CA MET A 209 -1.46 -5.54 -8.54
C MET A 209 -2.86 -6.14 -8.31
N ILE A 210 -3.42 -5.92 -7.12
CA ILE A 210 -4.73 -6.46 -6.75
C ILE A 210 -5.82 -5.82 -7.62
N SER A 211 -5.80 -4.49 -7.80
CA SER A 211 -6.75 -3.78 -8.65
C SER A 211 -6.64 -4.21 -10.12
N GLY A 212 -5.43 -4.38 -10.63
CA GLY A 212 -5.15 -4.93 -11.97
C GLY A 212 -5.69 -6.35 -12.13
N ALA A 213 -5.64 -7.18 -11.09
CA ALA A 213 -6.13 -8.55 -11.18
C ALA A 213 -7.65 -8.64 -11.37
N TYR A 214 -8.44 -7.73 -10.80
CA TYR A 214 -9.89 -7.69 -11.04
C TYR A 214 -10.26 -7.18 -12.45
N SER A 215 -9.34 -6.53 -13.16
CA SER A 215 -9.57 -5.97 -14.50
C SER A 215 -8.87 -6.74 -15.64
N GLY A 216 -7.83 -7.52 -15.35
CA GLY A 216 -6.98 -8.18 -16.36
C GLY A 216 -7.44 -9.55 -16.86
N GLY A 217 -8.45 -10.18 -16.22
CA GLY A 217 -9.00 -11.48 -16.64
C GLY A 217 -8.61 -12.68 -15.76
N ILE A 218 -9.03 -13.89 -16.16
CA ILE A 218 -8.98 -15.10 -15.32
C ILE A 218 -7.56 -15.44 -14.83
N GLN A 219 -6.54 -15.29 -15.69
CA GLN A 219 -5.15 -15.60 -15.35
C GLN A 219 -4.62 -14.74 -14.18
N HIS A 220 -5.01 -13.46 -14.15
CA HIS A 220 -4.65 -12.57 -13.05
C HIS A 220 -5.48 -12.85 -11.80
N ILE A 221 -6.76 -13.21 -11.96
CA ILE A 221 -7.62 -13.63 -10.84
C ILE A 221 -7.06 -14.88 -10.15
N LEU A 222 -6.57 -15.87 -10.90
CA LEU A 222 -5.96 -17.07 -10.32
C LEU A 222 -4.69 -16.74 -9.51
N THR A 223 -3.87 -15.83 -10.02
CA THR A 223 -2.71 -15.31 -9.28
C THR A 223 -3.14 -14.62 -7.98
N LEU A 224 -4.18 -13.78 -8.04
CA LEU A 224 -4.76 -13.14 -6.86
C LEU A 224 -5.31 -14.17 -5.86
N ILE A 225 -6.01 -15.20 -6.32
CA ILE A 225 -6.55 -16.27 -5.46
C ILE A 225 -5.41 -16.98 -4.71
N SER A 226 -4.25 -17.20 -5.34
CA SER A 226 -3.10 -17.79 -4.65
C SER A 226 -2.60 -16.92 -3.50
N PHE A 227 -2.55 -15.61 -3.69
CA PHE A 227 -2.16 -14.65 -2.66
C PHE A 227 -3.18 -14.59 -1.53
N VAL A 228 -4.47 -14.54 -1.87
CA VAL A 228 -5.57 -14.57 -0.88
C VAL A 228 -5.54 -15.86 -0.08
N LEU A 229 -5.33 -17.01 -0.75
CA LEU A 229 -5.21 -18.32 -0.10
C LEU A 229 -4.04 -18.33 0.90
N LEU A 230 -2.88 -17.80 0.51
CA LEU A 230 -1.72 -17.67 1.39
C LEU A 230 -2.03 -16.79 2.62
N LEU A 231 -2.61 -15.61 2.44
CA LEU A 231 -3.01 -14.75 3.56
C LEU A 231 -4.02 -15.45 4.48
N CYS A 232 -4.99 -16.16 3.92
CA CYS A 232 -6.00 -16.87 4.70
C CYS A 232 -5.40 -18.05 5.48
N SER A 233 -4.42 -18.74 4.88
CA SER A 233 -3.77 -19.93 5.44
C SER A 233 -2.97 -19.67 6.71
N VAL A 234 -2.60 -18.40 6.97
CA VAL A 234 -2.00 -17.93 8.23
C VAL A 234 -2.87 -18.30 9.46
N TYR A 235 -4.17 -18.55 9.26
CA TYR A 235 -5.04 -19.14 10.26
C TYR A 235 -4.52 -20.49 10.83
N GLY A 236 -3.77 -21.26 10.04
CA GLY A 236 -3.17 -22.53 10.43
C GLY A 236 -2.10 -22.40 11.51
N ILE A 237 -1.37 -21.28 11.55
CA ILE A 237 -0.27 -21.05 12.48
C ILE A 237 -0.70 -20.40 13.81
N THR A 238 -1.98 -20.05 13.98
CA THR A 238 -2.49 -19.38 15.20
C THR A 238 -2.31 -20.18 16.49
N ASN A 239 -2.00 -21.47 16.39
CA ASN A 239 -1.85 -22.37 17.53
C ASN A 239 -0.48 -23.04 17.55
N PHE A 240 0.53 -22.53 16.85
CA PHE A 240 1.80 -23.23 16.62
C PHE A 240 2.64 -23.49 17.89
N PHE A 241 2.63 -22.54 18.82
CA PHE A 241 3.24 -22.64 20.15
C PHE A 241 2.17 -22.76 21.24
N ASP A 242 2.57 -23.15 22.45
CA ASP A 242 1.66 -23.11 23.61
C ASP A 242 1.56 -21.71 24.21
N TRP A 243 2.59 -20.88 24.02
CA TRP A 243 2.57 -19.50 24.45
C TRP A 243 1.81 -18.60 23.47
N ARG A 244 0.77 -17.93 23.97
CA ARG A 244 -0.11 -17.08 23.15
C ARG A 244 0.60 -15.87 22.56
N LEU A 245 1.54 -15.28 23.30
CA LEU A 245 2.31 -14.13 22.80
C LEU A 245 3.15 -14.53 21.59
N LEU A 246 3.85 -15.65 21.67
CA LEU A 246 4.68 -16.15 20.56
C LEU A 246 3.84 -16.46 19.31
N ASN A 247 2.63 -17.01 19.49
CA ASN A 247 1.68 -17.20 18.40
C ASN A 247 1.23 -15.88 17.76
N ALA A 248 1.06 -14.81 18.55
CA ALA A 248 0.70 -13.51 18.01
C ALA A 248 1.88 -12.88 17.24
N VAL A 249 3.10 -12.98 17.78
CA VAL A 249 4.30 -12.46 17.14
C VAL A 249 4.55 -13.17 15.79
N ILE A 250 4.53 -14.52 15.77
CA ILE A 250 4.74 -15.26 14.52
C ILE A 250 3.63 -14.96 13.50
N LEU A 251 2.38 -14.75 13.94
CA LEU A 251 1.27 -14.38 13.08
C LEU A 251 1.57 -13.08 12.31
N PHE A 252 1.90 -12.01 13.04
CA PHE A 252 2.16 -10.70 12.42
C PHE A 252 3.45 -10.68 11.61
N ILE A 253 4.52 -11.33 12.07
CA ILE A 253 5.77 -11.45 11.30
C ILE A 253 5.52 -12.21 10.00
N THR A 254 4.81 -13.35 10.05
CA THR A 254 4.51 -14.14 8.85
C THR A 254 3.64 -13.34 7.89
N THR A 255 2.63 -12.62 8.37
CA THR A 255 1.83 -11.74 7.51
C THR A 255 2.67 -10.64 6.89
N ALA A 256 3.55 -9.98 7.64
CA ALA A 256 4.44 -8.95 7.10
C ALA A 256 5.39 -9.52 6.03
N LEU A 257 5.95 -10.72 6.24
CA LEU A 257 6.77 -11.41 5.26
C LEU A 257 5.99 -11.76 3.98
N ILE A 258 4.76 -12.25 4.10
CA ILE A 258 3.89 -12.53 2.96
C ILE A 258 3.66 -11.26 2.13
N LEU A 259 3.32 -10.15 2.80
CA LEU A 259 3.09 -8.86 2.14
C LEU A 259 4.35 -8.33 1.49
N CYS A 260 5.49 -8.37 2.18
CA CYS A 260 6.79 -7.93 1.69
C CYS A 260 7.22 -8.73 0.46
N LEU A 261 7.19 -10.07 0.53
CA LEU A 261 7.57 -10.93 -0.60
C LEU A 261 6.67 -10.69 -1.83
N ASN A 262 5.35 -10.57 -1.62
CA ASN A 262 4.42 -10.30 -2.71
C ASN A 262 4.58 -8.88 -3.27
N SER A 263 4.91 -7.86 -2.47
CA SER A 263 5.18 -6.50 -2.98
C SER A 263 6.52 -6.41 -3.70
N VAL A 264 7.57 -7.00 -3.12
CA VAL A 264 8.94 -6.99 -3.67
C VAL A 264 9.01 -7.72 -5.00
N TYR A 265 8.20 -8.78 -5.19
CA TYR A 265 8.12 -9.48 -6.46
C TYR A 265 7.77 -8.54 -7.63
N PHE A 266 6.98 -7.48 -7.42
CA PHE A 266 6.62 -6.52 -8.48
C PHE A 266 7.59 -5.34 -8.62
N THR A 267 8.70 -5.35 -7.89
CA THR A 267 9.73 -4.32 -8.06
C THR A 267 10.58 -4.57 -9.31
N PRO A 268 11.09 -3.51 -9.98
CA PRO A 268 11.91 -3.65 -11.19
C PRO A 268 13.15 -4.53 -11.00
N MET A 269 13.69 -4.58 -9.78
CA MET A 269 14.85 -5.41 -9.43
C MET A 269 14.63 -6.90 -9.72
N PHE A 270 13.39 -7.38 -9.61
CA PHE A 270 13.04 -8.78 -9.83
C PHE A 270 12.78 -9.12 -11.30
N ASP A 271 12.64 -8.15 -12.20
CA ASP A 271 12.24 -8.42 -13.59
C ASP A 271 13.30 -9.24 -14.34
N SER A 272 14.59 -8.98 -14.12
CA SER A 272 15.68 -9.77 -14.71
C SER A 272 15.69 -11.23 -14.22
N ILE A 273 15.29 -11.44 -12.96
CA ILE A 273 15.19 -12.79 -12.38
C ILE A 273 13.97 -13.52 -12.95
N LYS A 274 12.82 -12.83 -13.07
CA LYS A 274 11.60 -13.38 -13.66
C LYS A 274 11.83 -13.85 -15.09
N THR A 275 12.39 -12.98 -15.95
CA THR A 275 12.61 -13.31 -17.37
C THR A 275 13.49 -14.54 -17.52
N THR A 276 14.58 -14.61 -16.75
CA THR A 276 15.49 -15.77 -16.74
C THR A 276 14.78 -17.05 -16.32
N ILE A 277 13.98 -17.00 -15.25
CA ILE A 277 13.28 -18.19 -14.74
C ILE A 277 12.12 -18.63 -15.67
N MET A 278 11.45 -17.68 -16.30
CA MET A 278 10.34 -17.92 -17.24
C MET A 278 10.77 -18.59 -18.56
N THR A 279 12.08 -18.68 -18.84
CA THR A 279 12.62 -19.47 -19.96
C THR A 279 12.42 -20.98 -19.79
N LYS A 280 12.16 -21.46 -18.57
CA LYS A 280 11.94 -22.89 -18.29
C LYS A 280 10.60 -23.36 -18.85
N THR A 281 10.61 -24.50 -19.56
CA THR A 281 9.45 -25.08 -20.27
C THR A 281 8.20 -25.22 -19.38
N PHE A 282 8.36 -25.67 -18.14
CA PHE A 282 7.26 -25.82 -17.18
C PHE A 282 6.59 -24.48 -16.82
N LEU A 283 7.38 -23.45 -16.52
CA LEU A 283 6.86 -22.14 -16.13
C LEU A 283 6.26 -21.39 -17.32
N LYS A 284 6.83 -21.58 -18.50
CA LYS A 284 6.25 -21.10 -19.75
C LYS A 284 4.88 -21.74 -20.03
N ALA A 285 4.73 -23.05 -19.84
CA ALA A 285 3.42 -23.69 -19.95
C ALA A 285 2.42 -23.14 -18.92
N LEU A 286 2.87 -22.96 -17.67
CA LEU A 286 2.04 -22.43 -16.60
C LEU A 286 1.64 -20.96 -16.82
N SER A 287 2.43 -20.16 -17.53
CA SER A 287 2.06 -18.79 -17.91
C SER A 287 0.85 -18.70 -18.83
N GLY A 288 0.47 -19.79 -19.51
CA GLY A 288 -0.79 -19.87 -20.25
C GLY A 288 -2.03 -19.94 -19.35
N ILE A 289 -1.86 -20.25 -18.06
CA ILE A 289 -2.95 -20.47 -17.10
C ILE A 289 -2.99 -19.36 -16.05
N VAL A 290 -1.83 -18.89 -15.59
CA VAL A 290 -1.70 -17.84 -14.56
C VAL A 290 -0.76 -16.75 -15.04
N SER A 291 -1.04 -15.51 -14.68
CA SER A 291 -0.24 -14.37 -15.12
C SER A 291 1.18 -14.39 -14.54
N GLU A 292 1.33 -14.86 -13.28
CA GLU A 292 2.62 -14.92 -12.57
C GLU A 292 2.88 -16.33 -12.01
N PRO A 293 3.38 -17.27 -12.82
CA PRO A 293 3.60 -18.68 -12.46
C PRO A 293 4.45 -18.90 -11.21
N LEU A 294 5.58 -18.17 -11.10
CA LEU A 294 6.50 -18.35 -9.98
C LEU A 294 5.87 -17.90 -8.66
N LEU A 295 5.25 -16.71 -8.66
CA LEU A 295 4.56 -16.19 -7.49
C LEU A 295 3.38 -17.09 -7.09
N PHE A 296 2.63 -17.60 -8.06
CA PHE A 296 1.54 -18.54 -7.84
C PHE A 296 2.02 -19.82 -7.13
N ILE A 297 3.09 -20.45 -7.62
CA ILE A 297 3.65 -21.67 -7.01
C ILE A 297 4.13 -21.40 -5.58
N LEU A 298 4.87 -20.32 -5.36
CA LEU A 298 5.37 -19.96 -4.03
C LEU A 298 4.21 -19.74 -3.05
N ASN A 299 3.19 -18.99 -3.48
CA ASN A 299 2.03 -18.72 -2.66
C ASN A 299 1.27 -20.00 -2.31
N CYS A 300 1.01 -20.87 -3.29
CA CYS A 300 0.36 -22.17 -3.07
C CYS A 300 1.18 -23.10 -2.17
N PHE A 301 2.51 -23.13 -2.33
CA PHE A 301 3.40 -23.95 -1.52
C PHE A 301 3.34 -23.54 -0.04
N PHE A 302 3.54 -22.26 0.27
CA PHE A 302 3.45 -21.78 1.65
C PHE A 302 2.04 -21.90 2.23
N ALA A 303 1.01 -21.67 1.42
CA ALA A 303 -0.36 -21.87 1.87
C ALA A 303 -0.63 -23.31 2.28
N PHE A 304 -0.16 -24.27 1.47
CA PHE A 304 -0.28 -25.69 1.79
C PHE A 304 0.50 -26.07 3.06
N LEU A 305 1.71 -25.54 3.25
CA LEU A 305 2.49 -25.74 4.48
C LEU A 305 1.73 -25.22 5.72
N PHE A 306 1.15 -24.03 5.66
CA PHE A 306 0.40 -23.48 6.80
C PHE A 306 -0.89 -24.25 7.08
N ILE A 307 -1.64 -24.64 6.04
CA ILE A 307 -2.84 -25.45 6.21
C ILE A 307 -2.50 -26.82 6.82
N THR A 308 -1.53 -27.53 6.26
CA THR A 308 -1.11 -28.85 6.74
C THR A 308 -0.61 -28.79 8.17
N SER A 309 0.23 -27.81 8.52
CA SER A 309 0.69 -27.63 9.90
C SER A 309 -0.47 -27.42 10.89
N GLY A 310 -1.48 -26.63 10.50
CA GLY A 310 -2.68 -26.40 11.30
C GLY A 310 -3.54 -27.66 11.48
N VAL A 311 -3.71 -28.44 10.40
CA VAL A 311 -4.47 -29.70 10.41
C VAL A 311 -3.78 -30.76 11.28
N VAL A 312 -2.47 -30.97 11.08
CA VAL A 312 -1.66 -31.92 11.87
C VAL A 312 -1.74 -31.57 13.35
N LYS A 313 -1.56 -30.29 13.72
CA LYS A 313 -1.64 -29.87 15.11
C LYS A 313 -3.05 -30.05 15.70
N PHE A 314 -4.10 -29.82 14.92
CA PHE A 314 -5.47 -30.09 15.35
C PHE A 314 -5.70 -31.58 15.62
N ALA A 315 -5.22 -32.46 14.73
CA ALA A 315 -5.32 -33.90 14.89
C ALA A 315 -4.58 -34.40 16.14
N ILE A 316 -3.33 -33.96 16.35
CA ILE A 316 -2.53 -34.31 17.53
C ILE A 316 -3.24 -33.91 18.82
N ARG A 317 -3.74 -32.67 18.91
CA ARG A 317 -4.47 -32.19 20.11
C ARG A 317 -5.77 -32.95 20.35
N LYS A 318 -6.48 -33.35 19.29
CA LYS A 318 -7.71 -34.16 19.42
C LYS A 318 -7.38 -35.57 19.91
N HIS A 319 -6.30 -36.17 19.44
CA HIS A 319 -5.84 -37.48 19.90
C HIS A 319 -5.38 -37.45 21.36
N ALA A 320 -4.56 -36.46 21.75
CA ALA A 320 -4.09 -36.29 23.12
C ALA A 320 -5.24 -36.08 24.14
N LYS A 321 -6.36 -35.48 23.71
CA LYS A 321 -7.57 -35.33 24.53
C LYS A 321 -8.42 -36.59 24.65
N LYS A 322 -8.30 -37.54 23.72
CA LYS A 322 -9.00 -38.84 23.79
C LYS A 322 -8.23 -39.87 24.60
N ALA A 323 -6.91 -39.70 24.72
CA ALA A 323 -6.02 -40.57 25.48
C ALA A 323 -5.92 -40.19 26.97
N ARG A 324 -6.54 -39.09 27.40
CA ARG A 324 -6.72 -38.67 28.79
C ARG A 324 -8.19 -38.79 29.15
#